data_AF-A0A840LIA9-F1
#
_entry.id   AF-A0A840LIA9-F1
#
_cell.length_a   1.000
_cell.length_b   1.000
_cell.length_c   1.000
_cell.angle_alpha   90.00
_cell.angle_beta   90.00
_cell.angle_gamma   90.00
#
_symmetry.space_group_name_H-M   'P 1'
#
loop_
_entity.id
_entity.type
_entity.pdbx_description
1 polymer ?
#
loop_
_entity_poly.entity_id
_entity_poly.type
_entity_poly.pdbx_seq_one_letter_code
_entity_poly.pdbx_strand_id
1 'polypeptide(L)'
;MNPDDLMRVAQRARRETLRWVLLMTMNTARPSEATLAMLRGVAAAVYADATDNEIRRELDYLQGRELVSLRTDPLGQVRAKLERYGIDIVEYTIDCEPGIARPAAGG
;
A
#
# COMPACT_ATOMS: atom_id res chain seq x y z
N MET A 1 -5.09 25.01 14.60
CA MET A 1 -4.74 24.42 13.30
C MET A 1 -5.77 24.92 12.29
N ASN A 2 -5.34 25.47 11.15
CA ASN A 2 -6.24 25.95 10.09
C ASN A 2 -6.94 24.74 9.43
N PRO A 3 -8.23 24.80 9.04
CA PRO A 3 -8.91 23.77 8.24
C PRO A 3 -8.09 23.20 7.07
N ASP A 4 -7.37 24.04 6.33
CA ASP A 4 -6.54 23.58 5.21
C ASP A 4 -5.41 22.65 5.65
N ASP A 5 -4.81 22.93 6.81
CA ASP A 5 -3.74 22.10 7.38
C ASP A 5 -4.29 20.76 7.84
N LEU A 6 -5.50 20.74 8.41
CA LEU A 6 -6.16 19.50 8.80
C LEU A 6 -6.44 18.63 7.56
N MET A 7 -6.90 19.23 6.46
CA MET A 7 -7.14 18.52 5.21
C MET A 7 -5.86 17.93 4.63
N ARG A 8 -4.74 18.67 4.67
CA ARG A 8 -3.42 18.17 4.25
C ARG A 8 -2.96 16.99 5.11
N VAL A 9 -3.11 17.08 6.43
CA VAL A 9 -2.76 16.01 7.37
C VAL A 9 -3.61 14.78 7.11
N ALA A 10 -4.93 14.92 6.93
CA ALA A 10 -5.83 13.81 6.64
C ALA A 10 -5.49 13.12 5.31
N GLN A 11 -5.23 13.90 4.25
CA GLN A 11 -4.83 13.35 2.95
C GLN A 11 -3.49 12.62 3.01
N ARG A 12 -2.52 13.14 3.79
CA ARG A 12 -1.24 12.46 4.03
C ARG A 12 -1.48 11.14 4.75
N ALA A 13 -2.20 11.16 5.87
CA ALA A 13 -2.49 9.97 6.67
C ALA A 13 -3.18 8.88 5.84
N ARG A 14 -4.13 9.26 4.97
CA ARG A 14 -4.79 8.33 4.04
C ARG A 14 -3.81 7.63 3.11
N ARG A 15 -2.92 8.37 2.43
CA ARG A 15 -1.93 7.78 1.52
C ARG A 15 -0.99 6.82 2.26
N GLU A 16 -0.46 7.26 3.39
CA GLU A 16 0.46 6.46 4.21
C GLU A 16 -0.21 5.19 4.74
N THR A 17 -1.47 5.29 5.18
CA THR A 17 -2.29 4.15 5.63
C THR A 17 -2.56 3.17 4.51
N LEU A 18 -3.01 3.64 3.35
CA LEU A 18 -3.27 2.77 2.20
C LEU A 18 -2.01 2.00 1.77
N ARG A 19 -0.85 2.66 1.71
CA ARG A 19 0.42 1.98 1.38
C ARG A 19 0.72 0.83 2.34
N TRP A 20 0.57 1.07 3.64
CA TRP A 20 0.76 0.02 4.66
C TRP A 20 -0.24 -1.13 4.50
N VAL A 21 -1.52 -0.82 4.31
CA VAL A 21 -2.59 -1.81 4.09
C VAL A 21 -2.32 -2.66 2.85
N LEU A 22 -1.89 -2.06 1.75
CA LEU A 22 -1.54 -2.77 0.51
C LEU A 22 -0.37 -3.73 0.73
N LEU A 23 0.70 -3.27 1.39
CA LEU A 23 1.85 -4.12 1.73
C LEU A 23 1.43 -5.32 2.59
N MET A 24 0.63 -5.10 3.64
CA MET A 24 0.12 -6.19 4.49
C MET A 24 -0.82 -7.15 3.76
N THR A 25 -1.63 -6.63 2.84
CA THR A 25 -2.51 -7.45 2.00
C THR A 25 -1.68 -8.38 1.11
N MET A 26 -0.64 -7.85 0.46
CA MET A 26 0.27 -8.65 -0.37
C MET A 26 1.09 -9.63 0.47
N ASN A 27 1.48 -9.27 1.70
CA ASN A 27 2.15 -10.21 2.60
C ASN A 27 1.29 -11.43 2.90
N THR A 28 0.01 -11.19 3.23
CA THR A 28 -0.98 -12.26 3.47
C THR A 28 -1.22 -13.13 2.24
N ALA A 29 -1.11 -12.54 1.04
CA ALA A 29 -1.30 -13.26 -0.22
C ALA A 29 -0.12 -14.16 -0.62
N ARG A 30 1.07 -13.98 -0.03
CA ARG A 30 2.28 -14.76 -0.39
C ARG A 30 2.03 -16.27 -0.23
N PRO A 31 2.57 -17.09 -1.15
CA PRO A 31 3.47 -16.74 -2.27
C PRO A 31 2.74 -16.26 -3.54
N SER A 32 1.42 -16.08 -3.49
CA SER A 32 0.62 -15.65 -4.64
C SER A 32 0.67 -14.12 -4.84
N GLU A 33 0.37 -13.69 -6.06
CA GLU A 33 0.15 -12.27 -6.36
C GLU A 33 -1.26 -11.83 -5.93
N ALA A 34 -1.39 -10.61 -5.41
CA ALA A 34 -2.67 -9.98 -5.14
C ALA A 34 -3.23 -9.33 -6.42
N THR A 35 -4.52 -9.48 -6.68
CA THR A 35 -5.20 -8.77 -7.78
C THR A 35 -5.60 -7.36 -7.34
N LEU A 36 -5.74 -6.43 -8.28
CA LEU A 36 -6.25 -5.08 -7.98
C LEU A 36 -7.62 -5.13 -7.28
N ALA A 37 -8.50 -6.05 -7.67
CA ALA A 37 -9.81 -6.22 -7.05
C ALA A 37 -9.70 -6.63 -5.56
N MET A 38 -8.79 -7.53 -5.22
CA MET A 38 -8.51 -7.92 -3.82
C MET A 38 -7.97 -6.74 -3.03
N LEU A 39 -6.98 -6.03 -3.60
CA LEU A 39 -6.38 -4.85 -2.97
C LEU A 39 -7.41 -3.73 -2.73
N ARG A 40 -8.28 -3.46 -3.71
CA ARG A 40 -9.41 -2.52 -3.56
C ARG A 40 -10.37 -2.98 -2.47
N GLY A 41 -10.68 -4.27 -2.39
CA GLY A 41 -11.57 -4.82 -1.36
C GLY A 41 -11.07 -4.55 0.05
N VAL A 42 -9.79 -4.81 0.32
CA VAL A 42 -9.18 -4.54 1.64
C VAL A 42 -9.05 -3.05 1.90
N ALA A 43 -8.65 -2.26 0.91
CA ALA A 43 -8.60 -0.80 1.03
C ALA A 43 -9.98 -0.18 1.34
N ALA A 44 -11.04 -0.69 0.71
CA ALA A 44 -12.41 -0.26 0.93
C ALA A 44 -12.93 -0.54 2.35
N ALA A 45 -12.37 -1.57 3.02
CA ALA A 45 -12.68 -1.84 4.42
C ALA A 45 -12.11 -0.77 5.37
N VAL A 46 -11.06 -0.06 4.96
CA VAL A 46 -10.46 1.05 5.72
C VAL A 46 -11.05 2.39 5.28
N TYR A 47 -11.24 2.56 3.98
CA TYR A 47 -11.77 3.77 3.36
C TYR A 47 -12.82 3.40 2.31
N ALA A 48 -14.10 3.48 2.65
CA ALA A 48 -15.20 2.99 1.81
C ALA A 48 -15.25 3.61 0.40
N ASP A 49 -14.69 4.80 0.22
CA ASP A 49 -14.59 5.54 -1.04
C ASP A 49 -13.30 5.25 -1.83
N ALA A 50 -12.47 4.28 -1.41
CA ALA A 50 -11.24 3.92 -2.10
C ALA A 50 -11.51 3.47 -3.55
N THR A 51 -10.77 4.08 -4.48
CA THR A 51 -10.94 3.86 -5.93
C THR A 51 -9.78 3.08 -6.53
N ASP A 52 -10.00 2.38 -7.65
CA ASP A 52 -8.92 1.70 -8.38
C ASP A 52 -7.75 2.63 -8.74
N ASN A 53 -8.04 3.88 -9.12
CA ASN A 53 -7.01 4.85 -9.48
C ASN A 53 -6.18 5.28 -8.26
N GLU A 54 -6.81 5.41 -7.09
CA GLU A 54 -6.08 5.66 -5.85
C GLU A 54 -5.16 4.48 -5.51
N ILE A 55 -5.66 3.24 -5.59
CA ILE A 55 -4.83 2.05 -5.33
C ILE A 55 -3.67 1.95 -6.33
N ARG A 56 -3.92 2.16 -7.63
CA ARG A 56 -2.86 2.16 -8.66
C ARG A 56 -1.78 3.21 -8.38
N ARG A 57 -2.16 4.42 -7.94
CA ARG A 57 -1.19 5.47 -7.60
C ARG A 57 -0.33 5.10 -6.40
N GLU A 58 -0.91 4.51 -5.37
CA GLU A 58 -0.12 4.08 -4.21
C GLU A 58 0.77 2.85 -4.54
N LEU A 59 0.31 1.96 -5.41
CA LEU A 59 1.12 0.87 -5.95
C LEU A 59 2.30 1.38 -6.80
N ASP A 60 2.09 2.38 -7.63
CA ASP A 60 3.14 3.06 -8.42
C ASP A 60 4.22 3.65 -7.49
N TYR A 61 3.81 4.35 -6.43
CA TYR A 61 4.74 4.85 -5.40
C TYR A 61 5.54 3.72 -4.73
N LEU A 62 4.87 2.63 -4.34
CA LEU A 62 5.54 1.48 -3.71
C LEU A 62 6.49 0.76 -4.67
N GLN A 63 6.15 0.69 -5.96
CA GLN A 63 7.01 0.12 -6.99
C GLN A 63 8.26 0.98 -7.21
N GLY A 64 8.11 2.31 -7.21
CA GLY A 64 9.24 3.24 -7.26
C GLY A 64 10.19 3.16 -6.07
N ARG A 65 9.76 2.51 -4.97
CA ARG A 65 10.58 2.19 -3.79
C ARG A 65 11.10 0.74 -3.78
N GLU A 66 10.92 0.00 -4.87
CA GLU A 66 11.34 -1.41 -5.00
C GLU A 66 10.73 -2.34 -3.95
N LEU A 67 9.59 -1.95 -3.35
CA LEU A 67 8.91 -2.75 -2.33
C LEU A 67 7.96 -3.77 -2.97
N VAL A 68 7.47 -3.48 -4.17
CA VAL A 68 6.49 -4.29 -4.89
C VAL A 68 6.81 -4.31 -6.37
N SER A 69 6.36 -5.35 -7.07
CA SER A 69 6.30 -5.36 -8.54
C SER A 69 4.87 -5.50 -9.03
N LEU A 70 4.61 -4.86 -10.17
CA LEU A 70 3.31 -4.88 -10.84
C LEU A 70 3.41 -5.67 -12.14
N ARG A 71 2.41 -6.51 -12.39
CA ARG A 71 2.19 -7.16 -13.68
C ARG A 71 0.81 -6.79 -14.18
N THR A 72 0.72 -6.32 -15.41
CA THR A 72 -0.55 -6.14 -16.12
C THR A 72 -0.66 -7.23 -17.17
N ASP A 73 -1.74 -8.02 -17.13
CA ASP A 73 -1.98 -9.02 -18.17
C ASP A 73 -2.57 -8.40 -19.45
N PRO A 74 -2.67 -9.17 -20.57
CA PRO A 74 -3.20 -8.65 -21.83
C PRO A 74 -4.66 -8.15 -21.76
N LEU A 75 -5.41 -8.51 -20.71
CA LEU A 75 -6.78 -8.04 -20.47
C LEU A 75 -6.82 -6.79 -19.57
N GLY A 76 -5.65 -6.23 -19.23
CA GLY A 76 -5.52 -5.03 -18.40
C GLY A 76 -5.66 -5.31 -16.91
N GLN A 77 -5.65 -6.57 -16.46
CA GLN A 77 -5.73 -6.87 -15.03
C GLN A 77 -4.39 -6.65 -14.38
N VAL A 78 -4.36 -5.77 -13.37
CA VAL A 78 -3.18 -5.48 -12.57
C VAL A 78 -3.08 -6.48 -11.43
N ARG A 79 -1.90 -7.06 -11.28
CA ARG A 79 -1.49 -7.92 -10.18
C ARG A 79 -0.25 -7.32 -9.53
N ALA A 80 -0.14 -7.46 -8.22
CA ALA A 80 0.98 -6.95 -7.44
C ALA A 80 1.49 -8.03 -6.49
N LYS A 81 2.79 -8.04 -6.24
CA LYS A 81 3.42 -8.87 -5.20
C LYS A 81 4.49 -8.08 -4.47
N LEU A 82 4.81 -8.51 -3.24
CA LEU A 82 5.97 -7.98 -2.53
C LEU A 82 7.27 -8.45 -3.20
N GLU A 83 8.21 -7.53 -3.30
CA GLU A 83 9.61 -7.82 -3.52
C GLU A 83 10.33 -7.97 -2.17
N ARG A 84 11.61 -8.38 -2.20
CA ARG A 84 12.41 -8.62 -0.98
C ARG A 84 12.32 -7.46 0.01
N TYR A 85 12.56 -6.21 -0.43
CA TYR A 85 12.49 -5.06 0.48
C TYR A 85 11.09 -4.86 1.06
N GLY A 86 10.03 -5.11 0.28
CA GLY A 86 8.66 -5.06 0.78
C GLY A 86 8.40 -6.09 1.88
N ILE A 87 8.94 -7.31 1.72
CA ILE A 87 8.89 -8.37 2.73
C ILE A 87 9.61 -7.91 4.00
N ASP A 88 10.84 -7.42 3.87
CA ASP A 88 11.65 -6.95 5.01
C ASP A 88 10.95 -5.79 5.77
N ILE A 89 10.25 -4.90 5.05
CA ILE A 89 9.44 -3.83 5.65
C ILE A 89 8.27 -4.38 6.47
N VAL A 90 7.49 -5.33 5.95
CA VAL A 90 6.29 -5.84 6.64
C VAL A 90 6.62 -6.83 7.77
N GLU A 91 7.77 -7.51 7.68
CA GLU A 91 8.28 -8.43 8.71
C GLU A 91 9.11 -7.71 9.78
N TYR A 92 9.25 -6.40 9.66
CA TYR A 92 9.98 -5.55 10.60
C TYR A 92 11.48 -5.86 10.73
N THR A 93 12.10 -6.40 9.69
CA THR A 93 13.54 -6.73 9.69
C THR A 93 14.43 -5.54 9.31
N ILE A 94 13.85 -4.50 8.72
CA ILE A 94 14.51 -3.24 8.39
C ILE A 94 13.66 -2.03 8.80
N ASP A 95 14.28 -0.84 8.82
CA ASP A 95 13.59 0.43 9.05
C ASP A 95 12.68 0.82 7.88
N CYS A 96 11.62 1.55 8.19
CA CYS A 96 10.67 2.06 7.20
C CYS A 96 10.83 3.57 7.06
N GLU A 97 11.28 4.03 5.89
CA GLU A 97 11.39 5.48 5.64
C GLU A 97 9.98 6.11 5.55
N PRO A 98 9.85 7.44 5.80
CA PRO A 98 8.57 8.15 5.79
C PRO A 98 7.74 7.92 4.52
N GLY A 99 6.42 8.12 4.66
CA GLY A 99 5.48 7.94 3.56
C GLY A 99 4.75 6.60 3.58
N ILE A 100 4.93 5.77 4.61
CA ILE A 100 4.15 4.54 4.87
C ILE A 100 3.78 4.55 6.36
N ALA A 101 2.52 4.31 6.68
CA ALA A 101 2.03 4.29 8.06
C ALA A 101 2.29 2.94 8.73
N ARG A 102 3.52 2.42 8.64
CA ARG A 102 3.93 1.22 9.35
C ARG A 102 3.96 1.53 10.87
N PRO A 103 3.24 0.78 11.72
CA PRO A 103 3.33 0.93 13.16
C PRO A 103 4.78 0.80 13.65
N ALA A 104 5.11 1.42 14.79
CA ALA A 104 6.38 1.12 15.45
C ALA A 104 6.38 -0.36 15.88
N ALA A 105 7.51 -1.06 15.72
CA ALA A 105 7.72 -2.29 16.48
C ALA A 105 7.60 -1.93 17.95
N GLY A 106 6.70 -2.58 18.70
CA GLY A 106 6.55 -2.31 20.13
C GLY A 106 7.90 -2.40 20.84
N GLY A 107 8.19 -1.42 21.71
CA GLY A 107 9.23 -1.50 22.72
C GLY A 107 8.71 -2.15 23.99
#